data_AF-A0A0Q5QFX4-F1
#
_entry.id   AF-A0A0Q5QFX4-F1
#
_cell.length_a   1.000
_cell.length_b   1.000
_cell.length_c   1.000
_cell.angle_alpha   90.00
_cell.angle_beta   90.00
_cell.angle_gamma   90.00
#
_symmetry.space_group_name_H-M   'P 1'
#
loop_
_entity.id
_entity.type
_entity.pdbx_description
1 polymer ?
#
loop_
_entity_poly.entity_id
_entity_poly.type
_entity_poly.pdbx_seq_one_letter_code
_entity_poly.pdbx_strand_id
1 'polypeptide(L)'
;MSDFRPETFLQFIKKTKPYWSLKIIWVSAFMFLAFVFFWTYKTDLNAFWGYFIFCIVALPLQAGFAYWLSYKMYHLGRIAFLDLNDKELKIFNDVNVFVKGFDLFSKKKFYDLNVSKPIYDFEQADIIFSKKSIILLGKSKIFGTITFASPVELFTSKAKTTIANAKLIDWSDSGKRLQIEIIDSNYDKPIKIEFKRNYEEIKPWLTKVFQ
;
A
#
# COMPACT_ATOMS: atom_id res chain seq x y z
N MET A 1 -24.92 -4.42 4.98
CA MET A 1 -23.64 -3.87 4.48
C MET A 1 -22.62 -4.98 4.58
N SER A 2 -21.86 -5.27 3.52
CA SER A 2 -20.83 -6.31 3.58
C SER A 2 -19.72 -5.88 4.54
N ASP A 3 -19.26 -6.80 5.38
CA ASP A 3 -18.06 -6.63 6.21
C ASP A 3 -16.81 -6.61 5.30
N PHE A 4 -16.53 -5.47 4.68
CA PHE A 4 -15.30 -5.27 3.92
C PHE A 4 -14.18 -4.85 4.86
N ARG A 5 -13.15 -5.70 4.97
CA ARG A 5 -11.97 -5.49 5.82
C ARG A 5 -12.32 -5.19 7.30
N PRO A 6 -13.13 -6.02 7.97
CA PRO A 6 -13.61 -5.74 9.34
C PRO A 6 -12.52 -5.88 10.41
N GLU A 7 -11.36 -6.42 10.05
CA GLU A 7 -10.34 -6.88 11.01
C GLU A 7 -9.78 -5.76 11.87
N THR A 8 -9.61 -6.07 13.17
CA THR A 8 -8.85 -5.22 14.10
C THR A 8 -7.35 -5.33 13.85
N PHE A 9 -6.54 -4.43 14.43
CA PHE A 9 -5.08 -4.44 14.28
C PHE A 9 -4.44 -5.79 14.64
N LEU A 10 -4.86 -6.41 15.75
CA LEU A 10 -4.33 -7.71 16.18
C LEU A 10 -4.75 -8.84 15.24
N GLN A 11 -5.99 -8.81 14.72
CA GLN A 11 -6.46 -9.79 13.73
C GLN A 11 -5.71 -9.62 12.40
N PHE A 12 -5.46 -8.37 11.99
CA PHE A 12 -4.66 -8.04 10.83
C PHE A 12 -3.25 -8.63 10.95
N ILE A 13 -2.52 -8.37 12.05
CA ILE A 13 -1.17 -8.90 12.27
C ILE A 13 -1.16 -10.44 12.23
N LYS A 14 -2.15 -11.10 12.82
CA LYS A 14 -2.24 -12.58 12.77
C LYS A 14 -2.43 -13.11 11.35
N LYS A 15 -3.16 -12.36 10.51
CA LYS A 15 -3.43 -12.70 9.11
C LYS A 15 -2.24 -12.39 8.20
N THR A 16 -1.59 -11.23 8.39
CA THR A 16 -0.39 -10.84 7.65
C THR A 16 0.84 -11.55 8.22
N LYS A 17 1.25 -12.65 7.55
CA LYS A 17 2.50 -13.37 7.85
C LYS A 17 3.66 -12.41 8.11
N PRO A 18 4.60 -12.76 9.01
CA PRO A 18 5.58 -11.79 9.45
C PRO A 18 6.50 -11.34 8.31
N TYR A 19 6.83 -10.04 8.27
CA TYR A 19 7.79 -9.49 7.31
C TYR A 19 9.10 -10.28 7.35
N TRP A 20 9.44 -10.93 6.24
CA TRP A 20 10.67 -11.71 6.17
C TRP A 20 11.92 -10.83 6.35
N SER A 21 11.87 -9.58 5.89
CA SER A 21 12.91 -8.58 6.14
C SER A 21 13.15 -8.33 7.63
N LEU A 22 12.12 -8.39 8.48
CA LEU A 22 12.32 -8.32 9.93
C LEU A 22 13.14 -9.50 10.45
N LYS A 23 12.97 -10.71 9.92
CA LYS A 23 13.79 -11.86 10.33
C LYS A 23 15.27 -11.63 10.05
N ILE A 24 15.62 -11.10 8.87
CA ILE A 24 17.00 -10.75 8.54
C ILE A 24 17.55 -9.72 9.52
N ILE A 25 16.79 -8.64 9.77
CA ILE A 25 17.20 -7.58 10.71
C ILE A 25 17.45 -8.16 12.11
N TRP A 26 16.59 -9.05 12.59
CA TRP A 26 16.73 -9.69 13.89
C TRP A 26 17.96 -10.60 13.97
N VAL A 27 18.23 -11.39 12.92
CA VAL A 27 19.46 -12.21 12.85
C VAL A 27 20.70 -11.33 12.83
N SER A 28 20.71 -10.26 12.03
CA SER A 28 21.82 -9.30 11.98
C SER A 28 22.04 -8.62 13.33
N ALA A 29 20.97 -8.23 14.01
CA ALA A 29 21.06 -7.63 15.35
C ALA A 29 21.60 -8.63 16.38
N PHE A 30 21.21 -9.90 16.30
CA PHE A 30 21.75 -10.95 17.16
C PHE A 30 23.26 -11.16 16.92
N MET A 31 23.68 -11.23 15.66
CA MET A 31 25.09 -11.33 15.29
C MET A 31 25.90 -10.12 15.78
N PHE A 32 25.33 -8.92 15.66
CA PHE A 32 25.92 -7.69 16.19
C PHE A 32 26.07 -7.73 17.71
N LEU A 33 25.03 -8.15 18.44
CA LEU A 33 25.09 -8.28 19.89
C LEU A 33 26.13 -9.31 20.34
N ALA A 34 26.25 -10.43 19.64
CA ALA A 34 27.28 -11.43 19.92
C ALA A 34 28.69 -10.84 19.72
N PHE A 35 28.91 -10.10 18.64
CA PHE A 35 30.17 -9.41 18.39
C PHE A 35 30.50 -8.38 19.49
N VAL A 36 29.54 -7.53 19.84
CA VAL A 36 29.69 -6.53 20.91
C VAL A 36 30.00 -7.22 22.24
N PHE A 37 29.31 -8.31 22.56
CA PHE A 37 29.58 -9.09 23.77
C PHE A 37 31.04 -9.57 23.81
N PHE A 38 31.54 -10.22 22.75
CA PHE A 38 32.93 -10.69 22.70
C PHE A 38 33.97 -9.56 22.78
N TRP A 39 33.62 -8.36 22.32
CA TRP A 39 34.52 -7.21 22.44
C TRP A 39 34.53 -6.63 23.85
N THR A 40 33.39 -6.62 24.52
CA THR A 40 33.18 -5.87 25.76
C THR A 40 33.23 -6.72 27.04
N TYR A 41 33.11 -8.05 26.95
CA TYR A 41 33.05 -8.92 28.14
C TYR A 41 34.29 -8.83 29.05
N LYS A 42 35.45 -8.45 28.50
CA LYS A 42 36.71 -8.29 29.23
C LYS A 42 37.03 -6.86 29.63
N THR A 43 36.31 -5.87 29.11
CA THR A 43 36.67 -4.45 29.21
C THR A 43 35.59 -3.65 29.93
N ASP A 44 34.37 -3.62 29.39
CA ASP A 44 33.25 -2.88 29.96
C ASP A 44 31.91 -3.53 29.61
N LEU A 45 31.39 -4.33 30.53
CA LEU A 45 30.11 -5.02 30.36
C LEU A 45 28.91 -4.06 30.35
N ASN A 46 29.03 -2.84 30.89
CA ASN A 46 27.93 -1.87 30.88
C ASN A 46 27.63 -1.39 29.47
N ALA A 47 28.67 -1.23 28.64
CA ALA A 47 28.50 -0.91 27.22
C ALA A 47 27.67 -1.97 26.50
N PHE A 48 27.93 -3.26 26.74
CA PHE A 48 27.12 -4.36 26.19
C PHE A 48 25.65 -4.23 26.58
N TRP A 49 25.36 -4.03 27.86
CA TRP A 49 23.98 -3.90 28.34
C TRP A 49 23.24 -2.72 27.70
N GLY A 50 23.93 -1.62 27.43
CA GLY A 50 23.39 -0.49 26.66
C GLY A 50 22.92 -0.91 25.25
N TYR A 51 23.78 -1.58 24.48
CA TYR A 51 23.42 -2.08 23.14
C TYR A 51 22.34 -3.15 23.18
N PHE A 52 22.38 -4.03 24.19
CA PHE A 52 21.39 -5.08 24.38
C PHE A 52 19.99 -4.51 24.62
N ILE A 53 19.87 -3.56 25.55
CA ILE A 53 18.61 -2.85 25.83
C ILE A 53 18.13 -2.10 24.58
N PHE A 54 19.04 -1.41 23.89
CA PHE A 54 18.70 -0.72 22.64
C PHE A 54 18.10 -1.68 21.61
N CYS A 55 18.72 -2.85 21.38
CA CYS A 55 18.19 -3.83 20.43
C CYS A 55 16.84 -4.40 20.85
N ILE A 56 16.68 -4.73 22.15
CA ILE A 56 15.42 -5.25 22.69
C ILE A 56 14.27 -4.24 22.57
N VAL A 57 14.54 -2.95 22.69
CA VAL A 57 13.50 -1.91 22.60
C VAL A 57 13.28 -1.46 21.17
N ALA A 58 14.34 -1.19 20.42
CA ALA A 58 14.26 -0.62 19.07
C ALA A 58 13.68 -1.61 18.05
N LEU A 59 14.02 -2.91 18.12
CA LEU A 59 13.56 -3.88 17.13
C LEU A 59 12.05 -4.15 17.20
N PRO A 60 11.43 -4.37 18.38
CA PRO A 60 9.98 -4.49 18.49
C PRO A 60 9.26 -3.19 18.13
N LEU A 61 9.81 -2.02 18.49
CA LEU A 61 9.24 -0.74 18.09
C LEU A 61 9.24 -0.57 16.57
N GLN A 62 10.36 -0.87 15.91
CA GLN A 62 10.48 -0.85 14.45
C GLN A 62 9.48 -1.81 13.79
N ALA A 63 9.40 -3.04 14.28
CA ALA A 63 8.45 -4.04 13.78
C ALA A 63 7.01 -3.57 13.96
N GLY A 64 6.66 -3.09 15.16
CA GLY A 64 5.34 -2.57 15.49
C GLY A 64 4.95 -1.40 14.59
N PHE A 65 5.87 -0.46 14.35
CA PHE A 65 5.66 0.67 13.46
C PHE A 65 5.40 0.23 12.01
N ALA A 66 6.15 -0.76 11.50
CA ALA A 66 5.94 -1.30 10.16
C ALA A 66 4.56 -1.97 9.99
N TYR A 67 4.11 -2.76 10.97
CA TYR A 67 2.74 -3.32 10.95
C TYR A 67 1.68 -2.25 11.09
N TRP A 68 1.91 -1.25 11.95
CA TRP A 68 0.97 -0.16 12.17
C TRP A 68 0.74 0.65 10.90
N LEU A 69 1.81 1.00 10.16
CA LEU A 69 1.69 1.68 8.88
C LEU A 69 0.90 0.85 7.86
N SER A 70 1.22 -0.44 7.72
CA SER A 70 0.52 -1.35 6.81
C SER A 70 -0.96 -1.50 7.16
N TYR A 71 -1.27 -1.63 8.45
CA TYR A 71 -2.66 -1.66 8.95
C TYR A 71 -3.39 -0.34 8.70
N LYS A 72 -2.72 0.80 8.88
CA LYS A 72 -3.31 2.11 8.59
C LYS A 72 -3.76 2.20 7.13
N MET A 73 -2.95 1.74 6.17
CA MET A 73 -3.32 1.70 4.75
C MET A 73 -4.46 0.71 4.49
N TYR A 74 -4.40 -0.46 5.11
CA TYR A 74 -5.48 -1.45 5.05
C TYR A 74 -6.82 -0.89 5.52
N HIS A 75 -6.82 -0.20 6.67
CA HIS A 75 -7.98 0.41 7.31
C HIS A 75 -8.49 1.63 6.55
N LEU A 76 -7.62 2.45 5.96
CA LEU A 76 -8.04 3.54 5.07
C LEU A 76 -8.86 3.01 3.88
N GLY A 77 -8.54 1.82 3.37
CA GLY A 77 -9.36 1.15 2.36
C GLY A 77 -10.78 0.81 2.84
N ARG A 78 -10.94 0.45 4.13
CA ARG A 78 -12.27 0.27 4.76
C ARG A 78 -13.02 1.59 4.86
N ILE A 79 -12.36 2.66 5.31
CA ILE A 79 -12.97 3.99 5.39
C ILE A 79 -13.46 4.41 4.01
N ALA A 80 -12.63 4.26 2.97
CA ALA A 80 -13.00 4.61 1.61
C ALA A 80 -14.20 3.80 1.08
N PHE A 81 -14.28 2.51 1.43
CA PHE A 81 -15.44 1.68 1.12
C PHE A 81 -16.73 2.20 1.79
N LEU A 82 -16.65 2.62 3.06
CA LEU A 82 -17.79 3.17 3.80
C LEU A 82 -18.19 4.55 3.28
N ASP A 83 -17.22 5.41 2.94
CA ASP A 83 -17.42 6.76 2.42
C ASP A 83 -18.18 6.77 1.09
N LEU A 84 -17.98 5.75 0.23
CA LEU A 84 -18.71 5.66 -1.05
C LEU A 84 -20.23 5.59 -0.85
N ASN A 85 -20.68 4.96 0.25
CA ASN A 85 -22.07 4.80 0.66
C ASN A 85 -23.04 4.45 -0.49
N ASP A 86 -22.56 3.68 -1.48
CA ASP A 86 -23.32 3.29 -2.67
C ASP A 86 -23.92 1.89 -2.45
N LYS A 87 -25.17 1.68 -2.90
CA LYS A 87 -25.87 0.38 -2.76
C LYS A 87 -25.36 -0.71 -3.71
N GLU A 88 -24.65 -0.33 -4.76
CA GLU A 88 -24.18 -1.21 -5.84
C GLU A 88 -22.65 -1.20 -5.92
N LEU A 89 -21.98 -1.52 -4.82
CA LEU A 89 -20.53 -1.65 -4.81
C LEU A 89 -20.13 -3.03 -5.34
N LYS A 90 -19.23 -3.06 -6.32
CA LYS A 90 -18.57 -4.30 -6.76
C LYS A 90 -17.12 -4.30 -6.31
N ILE A 91 -16.67 -5.41 -5.75
CA ILE A 91 -15.31 -5.55 -5.23
C ILE A 91 -14.61 -6.64 -6.02
N PHE A 92 -13.47 -6.30 -6.60
CA PHE A 92 -12.57 -7.24 -7.25
C PHE A 92 -11.31 -7.38 -6.43
N ASN A 93 -11.01 -8.60 -6.00
CA ASN A 93 -9.84 -8.86 -5.19
C ASN A 93 -8.68 -9.34 -6.07
N ASP A 94 -7.46 -9.00 -5.67
CA ASP A 94 -6.21 -9.53 -6.23
C ASP A 94 -6.06 -9.32 -7.76
N VAL A 95 -6.53 -8.17 -8.27
CA VAL A 95 -6.38 -7.81 -9.69
C VAL A 95 -4.92 -7.50 -9.96
N ASN A 96 -4.30 -8.22 -10.89
CA ASN A 96 -2.92 -7.97 -11.29
C ASN A 96 -2.83 -6.68 -12.12
N VAL A 97 -1.99 -5.76 -11.65
CA VAL A 97 -1.79 -4.45 -12.27
C VAL A 97 -0.32 -4.22 -12.61
N PHE A 98 -0.09 -3.33 -13.56
CA PHE A 98 1.25 -2.85 -13.88
C PHE A 98 1.20 -1.33 -13.99
N VAL A 99 1.87 -0.66 -13.06
CA VAL A 99 1.95 0.80 -13.05
C VAL A 99 3.16 1.23 -13.86
N LYS A 100 2.95 2.15 -14.82
CA LYS A 100 3.98 2.81 -15.63
C LYS A 100 3.96 4.31 -15.36
N GLY A 101 5.12 4.95 -15.55
CA GLY A 101 5.26 6.40 -15.39
C GLY A 101 5.33 6.87 -13.94
N PHE A 102 5.38 5.94 -12.98
CA PHE A 102 5.71 6.22 -11.59
C PHE A 102 7.24 6.18 -11.42
N ASP A 103 7.80 7.27 -10.93
CA ASP A 103 9.18 7.36 -10.43
C ASP A 103 9.15 8.08 -9.07
N LEU A 104 9.96 7.66 -8.10
CA LEU A 104 10.12 8.38 -6.84
C LEU A 104 10.61 9.82 -7.08
N PHE A 105 11.33 10.06 -8.17
CA PHE A 105 11.78 11.39 -8.60
C PHE A 105 10.72 12.20 -9.35
N SER A 106 9.60 11.61 -9.78
CA SER A 106 8.51 12.34 -10.45
C SER A 106 7.50 12.97 -9.48
N LYS A 107 7.82 12.97 -8.18
CA LYS A 107 7.06 13.66 -7.14
C LYS A 107 7.42 15.14 -7.13
N LYS A 108 6.41 16.01 -7.17
CA LYS A 108 6.57 17.49 -7.07
C LYS A 108 7.34 17.94 -5.84
N LYS A 109 7.28 17.15 -4.76
CA LYS A 109 8.00 17.40 -3.51
C LYS A 109 8.64 16.10 -3.02
N PHE A 110 9.94 15.97 -3.24
CA PHE A 110 10.72 14.79 -2.85
C PHE A 110 10.73 14.55 -1.33
N TYR A 111 10.72 15.62 -0.53
CA TYR A 111 10.80 15.56 0.95
C TYR A 111 9.46 15.70 1.68
N ASP A 112 8.33 15.42 1.03
CA ASP A 112 7.04 15.47 1.72
C ASP A 112 6.86 14.18 2.54
N LEU A 113 7.07 14.26 3.86
CA LEU A 113 6.92 13.16 4.83
C LEU A 113 5.47 12.68 5.01
N ASN A 114 4.53 13.19 4.21
CA ASN A 114 3.14 12.76 4.27
C ASN A 114 2.98 11.33 3.74
N VAL A 115 3.05 10.37 4.66
CA VAL A 115 2.79 8.93 4.47
C VAL A 115 1.38 8.62 3.94
N SER A 116 0.45 9.58 3.96
CA SER A 116 -0.89 9.41 3.40
C SER A 116 -0.96 9.64 1.88
N LYS A 117 0.16 10.03 1.25
CA LYS A 117 0.23 10.17 -0.21
C LYS A 117 0.31 8.80 -0.88
N PRO A 118 -0.44 8.57 -1.96
CA PRO A 118 -0.41 7.30 -2.65
C PRO A 118 0.93 7.12 -3.35
N ILE A 119 1.51 5.94 -3.15
CA ILE A 119 2.70 5.47 -3.87
C ILE A 119 2.20 4.42 -4.85
N TYR A 120 2.38 4.69 -6.14
CA TYR A 120 1.92 3.80 -7.20
C TYR A 120 2.96 2.73 -7.54
N ASP A 121 3.44 2.04 -6.50
CA ASP A 121 4.42 0.94 -6.59
C ASP A 121 3.80 -0.35 -6.05
N PHE A 122 2.94 -0.95 -6.86
CA PHE A 122 2.23 -2.18 -6.52
C PHE A 122 1.95 -3.03 -7.75
N GLU A 123 2.07 -4.35 -7.62
CA GLU A 123 1.78 -5.31 -8.68
C GLU A 123 0.35 -5.90 -8.64
N GLN A 124 -0.38 -5.67 -7.55
CA GLN A 124 -1.75 -6.13 -7.36
C GLN A 124 -2.62 -5.01 -6.78
N ALA A 125 -3.93 -5.08 -6.97
CA ALA A 125 -4.87 -4.18 -6.34
C ALA A 125 -6.21 -4.88 -6.04
N ASP A 126 -6.82 -4.53 -4.91
CA ASP A 126 -8.26 -4.70 -4.76
C ASP A 126 -8.94 -3.46 -5.35
N ILE A 127 -9.98 -3.67 -6.14
CA ILE A 127 -10.68 -2.60 -6.85
C ILE A 127 -12.11 -2.54 -6.36
N ILE A 128 -12.54 -1.38 -5.89
CA ILE A 128 -13.94 -1.13 -5.53
C ILE A 128 -14.55 -0.24 -6.61
N PHE A 129 -15.58 -0.73 -7.29
CA PHE A 129 -16.36 0.04 -8.24
C PHE A 129 -17.59 0.62 -7.57
N SER A 130 -17.76 1.93 -7.74
CA SER A 130 -18.97 2.67 -7.44
C SER A 130 -19.61 3.13 -8.76
N LYS A 131 -20.79 3.77 -8.73
CA LYS A 131 -21.40 4.28 -9.98
C LYS A 131 -20.59 5.42 -10.63
N LYS A 132 -19.71 6.10 -9.88
CA LYS A 132 -19.05 7.34 -10.31
C LYS A 132 -17.55 7.39 -10.04
N SER A 133 -17.02 6.41 -9.32
CA SER A 133 -15.59 6.34 -9.01
C SER A 133 -15.10 4.89 -8.90
N ILE A 134 -13.80 4.73 -9.03
CA ILE A 134 -13.08 3.48 -8.76
C ILE A 134 -12.16 3.76 -7.57
N ILE A 135 -12.14 2.89 -6.57
CA ILE A 135 -11.10 2.92 -5.54
C ILE A 135 -10.08 1.84 -5.85
N LEU A 136 -8.82 2.24 -5.96
CA LEU A 136 -7.68 1.34 -6.06
C LEU A 136 -7.04 1.15 -4.69
N LEU A 137 -6.94 -0.11 -4.27
CA LEU A 137 -6.31 -0.53 -3.02
C LEU A 137 -5.07 -1.35 -3.38
N GLY A 138 -3.94 -0.68 -3.60
CA GLY A 138 -2.70 -1.30 -4.04
C GLY A 138 -2.14 -2.31 -3.02
N LYS A 139 -1.57 -3.40 -3.54
CA LYS A 139 -0.93 -4.49 -2.81
C LYS A 139 0.37 -4.89 -3.50
N SER A 140 1.42 -5.05 -2.71
CA SER A 140 2.72 -5.51 -3.19
C SER A 140 3.15 -6.71 -2.36
N LYS A 141 3.77 -7.71 -2.98
CA LYS A 141 4.23 -8.92 -2.31
C LYS A 141 5.75 -8.93 -2.28
N ILE A 142 6.30 -8.38 -1.20
CA ILE A 142 7.74 -8.31 -0.99
C ILE A 142 8.15 -9.45 -0.06
N PHE A 143 8.98 -10.37 -0.57
CA PHE A 143 9.54 -11.51 0.18
C PHE A 143 8.50 -12.34 0.98
N GLY A 144 7.33 -12.59 0.38
CA GLY A 144 6.29 -13.44 0.97
C GLY A 144 5.34 -12.73 1.93
N THR A 145 5.52 -11.44 2.18
CA THR A 145 4.59 -10.60 2.95
C THR A 145 3.86 -9.63 2.03
N ILE A 146 2.58 -9.40 2.32
CA ILE A 146 1.75 -8.45 1.57
C ILE A 146 1.82 -7.10 2.28
N THR A 147 2.26 -6.08 1.55
CA THR A 147 2.18 -4.67 1.95
C THR A 147 1.03 -3.99 1.24
N PHE A 148 0.39 -3.03 1.91
CA PHE A 148 -0.71 -2.26 1.36
C PHE A 148 -0.25 -0.83 1.05
N ALA A 149 -0.55 -0.37 -0.16
CA ALA A 149 -0.37 1.02 -0.55
C ALA A 149 -1.54 1.87 -0.03
N SER A 150 -1.32 3.19 0.11
CA SER A 150 -2.40 4.11 0.44
C SER A 150 -3.48 4.06 -0.65
N PRO A 151 -4.77 3.98 -0.28
CA PRO A 151 -5.84 3.86 -1.25
C PRO A 151 -6.00 5.15 -2.08
N VAL A 152 -6.46 4.99 -3.32
CA VAL A 152 -6.72 6.12 -4.22
C VAL A 152 -8.10 6.01 -4.82
N GLU A 153 -8.88 7.09 -4.73
CA GLU A 153 -10.09 7.25 -5.52
C GLU A 153 -9.77 7.83 -6.92
N LEU A 154 -10.11 7.08 -7.95
CA LEU A 154 -10.13 7.54 -9.34
C LEU A 154 -11.51 8.08 -9.67
N PHE A 155 -11.57 9.33 -10.10
CA PHE A 155 -12.81 10.02 -10.45
C PHE A 155 -12.68 10.74 -11.79
N THR A 156 -13.80 10.95 -12.49
CA THR A 156 -13.82 11.75 -13.73
C THR A 156 -14.30 13.18 -13.50
N SER A 157 -15.28 13.37 -12.62
CA SER A 157 -15.88 14.68 -12.31
C SER A 157 -15.54 15.19 -10.92
N LYS A 158 -15.93 14.44 -9.87
CA LYS A 158 -15.70 14.82 -8.47
C LYS A 158 -15.42 13.59 -7.60
N ALA A 159 -14.42 13.69 -6.73
CA ALA A 159 -14.15 12.70 -5.69
C ALA A 159 -15.33 12.62 -4.69
N LYS A 160 -15.68 11.39 -4.28
CA LYS A 160 -16.72 11.13 -3.27
C LYS A 160 -16.14 10.89 -1.87
N THR A 161 -14.87 10.52 -1.80
CA THR A 161 -14.21 10.07 -0.56
C THR A 161 -13.25 11.12 -0.01
N THR A 162 -12.87 10.94 1.24
CA THR A 162 -11.88 11.80 1.92
C THR A 162 -10.43 11.35 1.70
N ILE A 163 -10.22 10.21 1.04
CA ILE A 163 -8.88 9.68 0.76
C ILE A 163 -8.21 10.41 -0.40
N ALA A 164 -6.94 10.06 -0.65
CA ALA A 164 -6.22 10.56 -1.81
C ALA A 164 -6.99 10.25 -3.10
N ASN A 165 -6.94 11.18 -4.04
CA ASN A 165 -7.71 11.08 -5.27
C ASN A 165 -6.86 11.44 -6.48
N ALA A 166 -7.20 10.85 -7.62
CA ALA A 166 -6.58 11.11 -8.90
C ALA A 166 -7.67 11.22 -9.97
N LYS A 167 -7.48 12.15 -10.90
CA LYS A 167 -8.41 12.33 -12.00
C LYS A 167 -8.12 11.30 -13.08
N LEU A 168 -9.12 10.51 -13.43
CA LEU A 168 -9.07 9.61 -14.57
C LEU A 168 -9.25 10.43 -15.86
N ILE A 169 -8.24 10.42 -16.72
CA ILE A 169 -8.19 11.28 -17.91
C ILE A 169 -8.42 10.53 -19.22
N ASP A 170 -7.99 9.28 -19.29
CA ASP A 170 -8.13 8.48 -20.49
C ASP A 170 -8.11 6.98 -20.15
N TRP A 171 -8.58 6.17 -21.09
CA TRP A 171 -8.43 4.72 -21.05
C TRP A 171 -8.33 4.13 -22.46
N SER A 172 -7.61 3.02 -22.59
CA SER A 172 -7.45 2.30 -23.84
C SER A 172 -7.53 0.79 -23.62
N ASP A 173 -8.03 0.08 -24.63
CA ASP A 173 -8.13 -1.37 -24.64
C ASP A 173 -7.37 -1.93 -25.85
N SER A 174 -6.36 -2.76 -25.56
CA SER A 174 -5.53 -3.43 -26.57
C SER A 174 -5.95 -4.89 -26.81
N GLY A 175 -7.12 -5.30 -26.30
CA GLY A 175 -7.66 -6.66 -26.41
C GLY A 175 -7.00 -7.69 -25.50
N LYS A 176 -5.80 -7.43 -24.98
CA LYS A 176 -5.12 -8.26 -23.97
C LYS A 176 -4.93 -7.55 -22.63
N ARG A 177 -4.99 -6.21 -22.66
CA ARG A 177 -4.77 -5.34 -21.50
C ARG A 177 -5.64 -4.11 -21.64
N LEU A 178 -6.23 -3.73 -20.52
CA LEU A 178 -6.91 -2.48 -20.33
C LEU A 178 -5.97 -1.52 -19.61
N GLN A 179 -5.71 -0.35 -20.18
CA GLN A 179 -4.86 0.67 -19.59
C GLN A 179 -5.71 1.89 -19.26
N ILE A 180 -5.56 2.40 -18.05
CA ILE A 180 -6.10 3.71 -17.67
C ILE A 180 -4.95 4.71 -17.48
N GLU A 181 -5.24 5.97 -17.73
CA GLU A 181 -4.31 7.08 -17.49
C GLU A 181 -4.93 8.04 -16.48
N ILE A 182 -4.14 8.40 -15.46
CA ILE A 182 -4.59 9.22 -14.35
C ILE A 182 -3.64 10.39 -14.13
N ILE A 183 -4.18 11.51 -13.66
CA ILE A 183 -3.43 12.65 -13.18
C ILE A 183 -3.67 12.78 -11.67
N ASP A 184 -2.59 12.64 -10.90
CA ASP A 184 -2.56 12.94 -9.48
C ASP A 184 -1.79 14.25 -9.27
N SER A 185 -2.38 15.17 -8.49
CA SER A 185 -1.79 16.46 -8.17
C SER A 185 -0.40 16.38 -7.54
N ASN A 186 -0.07 15.27 -6.88
CA ASN A 186 1.22 15.02 -6.22
C ASN A 186 2.37 14.69 -7.18
N TYR A 187 2.06 14.36 -8.44
CA TYR A 187 3.02 13.91 -9.44
C TYR A 187 3.07 14.88 -10.63
N ASP A 188 4.23 14.97 -11.26
CA ASP A 188 4.46 15.85 -12.41
C ASP A 188 4.01 15.26 -13.75
N LYS A 189 3.94 13.93 -13.82
CA LYS A 189 3.60 13.19 -15.03
C LYS A 189 2.34 12.36 -14.81
N PRO A 190 1.54 12.15 -15.86
CA PRO A 190 0.45 11.18 -15.82
C PRO A 190 0.97 9.78 -15.48
N ILE A 191 0.17 9.04 -14.72
CA ILE A 191 0.45 7.67 -14.30
C ILE A 191 -0.45 6.74 -15.11
N LYS A 192 0.14 5.66 -15.64
CA LYS A 192 -0.59 4.66 -16.43
C LYS A 192 -0.72 3.37 -15.63
N ILE A 193 -1.93 2.84 -15.51
CA ILE A 193 -2.20 1.59 -14.78
C ILE A 193 -2.78 0.59 -15.78
N GLU A 194 -2.05 -0.49 -16.02
CA GLU A 194 -2.49 -1.61 -16.87
C GLU A 194 -3.08 -2.74 -16.03
N PHE A 195 -4.29 -3.20 -16.38
CA PHE A 195 -4.93 -4.38 -15.83
C PHE A 195 -4.64 -5.59 -16.72
N LYS A 196 -3.95 -6.60 -16.20
CA LYS A 196 -3.47 -7.76 -17.00
C LYS A 196 -4.52 -8.87 -17.16
N ARG A 197 -5.50 -8.97 -16.26
CA ARG A 197 -6.57 -9.99 -16.22
C ARG A 197 -7.82 -9.39 -15.57
N ASN A 198 -8.99 -9.97 -15.86
CA ASN A 198 -10.30 -9.57 -15.31
C ASN A 198 -10.75 -8.13 -15.71
N TYR A 199 -10.26 -7.61 -16.83
CA TYR A 199 -10.62 -6.28 -17.33
C TYR A 199 -12.02 -6.22 -17.97
N GLU A 200 -12.62 -7.37 -18.28
CA GLU A 200 -13.97 -7.47 -18.86
C GLU A 200 -15.04 -6.86 -17.94
N GLU A 201 -14.78 -6.79 -16.64
CA GLU A 201 -15.69 -6.18 -15.67
C GLU A 201 -15.43 -4.68 -15.47
N ILE A 202 -14.18 -4.24 -15.72
CA ILE A 202 -13.76 -2.84 -15.62
C ILE A 202 -14.17 -2.05 -16.87
N LYS A 203 -14.07 -2.68 -18.05
CA LYS A 203 -14.34 -2.06 -19.34
C LYS A 203 -15.74 -1.46 -19.44
N PRO A 204 -16.85 -2.15 -19.08
CA PRO A 204 -18.20 -1.57 -19.14
C PRO A 204 -18.34 -0.30 -18.30
N TRP A 205 -17.67 -0.27 -17.15
CA TRP A 205 -17.66 0.91 -16.29
C TRP A 205 -16.94 2.08 -16.97
N LEU A 206 -15.75 1.85 -17.51
CA LEU A 206 -14.98 2.88 -18.21
C LEU A 206 -15.74 3.43 -19.42
N THR A 207 -16.34 2.56 -20.23
CA THR A 207 -17.15 2.97 -21.38
C THR A 207 -18.30 3.88 -20.97
N LYS A 208 -19.00 3.55 -19.87
CA LYS A 208 -20.14 4.34 -19.40
C LYS A 208 -19.76 5.73 -18.90
N VAL A 209 -18.58 5.86 -18.29
CA VAL A 209 -18.16 7.12 -17.64
C VAL A 209 -17.50 8.09 -18.64
N PHE A 210 -17.00 7.58 -19.76
CA PHE A 210 -16.38 8.36 -20.84
C PHE A 210 -17.32 8.65 -22.03
N GLN A 211 -18.56 8.17 -21.99
CA GLN A 211 -19.64 8.58 -22.89
C GLN A 211 -20.34 9.83 -22.34
#